data_AF-Q8D309-F1
#
_entry.id   AF-Q8D309-F1
#
_cell.length_a   1.000
_cell.length_b   1.000
_cell.length_c   1.000
_cell.angle_alpha   90.00
_cell.angle_beta   90.00
_cell.angle_gamma   90.00
#
_symmetry.space_group_name_H-M   'P 1'
#
loop_
_entity.id
_entity.type
_entity.pdbx_description
1 polymer ?
#
loop_
_entity_poly.entity_id
_entity_poly.type
_entity_poly.pdbx_seq_one_letter_code
_entity_poly.pdbx_strand_id
1 'polypeptide(L)' 'MNFGNKIKCSICKKKIFLREKNLFFPFCSKKCKIIDLYQWISGKYKLF' A
#
# COMPACT_ATOMS: atom_id res chain seq x y z
N MET A 1 17.24 -12.44 -8.42
CA MET A 1 16.55 -12.62 -7.12
C MET A 1 15.11 -12.13 -7.23
N ASN A 2 14.11 -13.03 -7.27
CA ASN A 2 12.70 -12.67 -7.49
C ASN A 2 12.01 -12.20 -6.20
N PHE A 3 12.28 -10.97 -5.75
CA PHE A 3 11.52 -10.35 -4.64
C PHE A 3 10.12 -9.86 -5.07
N GLY A 4 9.82 -9.93 -6.38
CA GLY A 4 8.71 -9.27 -7.07
C GLY A 4 7.30 -9.48 -6.52
N ASN A 5 7.05 -10.53 -5.73
CA ASN A 5 5.69 -10.93 -5.34
C ASN A 5 5.52 -11.16 -3.83
N LYS A 6 6.54 -10.85 -3.01
CA LYS A 6 6.50 -11.10 -1.55
C LYS A 6 5.78 -10.00 -0.78
N ILE A 7 5.63 -8.81 -1.38
CA ILE A 7 5.03 -7.66 -0.70
C ILE A 7 3.51 -7.72 -0.90
N LYS A 8 2.78 -7.50 0.19
CA LYS A 8 1.32 -7.40 0.21
C LYS A 8 0.93 -5.95 0.46
N CYS A 9 -0.12 -5.49 -0.21
CA CYS A 9 -0.73 -4.19 0.05
C CYS A 9 -1.16 -4.10 1.52
N SER A 10 -0.74 -3.05 2.24
CA SER A 10 -1.05 -2.92 3.67
C SER A 10 -2.56 -2.84 3.95
N ILE A 11 -3.34 -2.33 2.99
CA ILE A 11 -4.78 -2.09 3.08
C ILE A 11 -5.62 -3.35 2.81
N CYS A 12 -5.36 -4.05 1.70
CA CYS A 12 -6.21 -5.18 1.25
C CYS A 12 -5.49 -6.53 1.20
N LYS A 13 -4.20 -6.58 1.57
CA LYS A 13 -3.33 -7.76 1.55
C LYS A 13 -3.12 -8.43 0.18
N LYS A 14 -3.60 -7.83 -0.92
CA LYS A 14 -3.32 -8.29 -2.29
C LYS A 14 -1.81 -8.25 -2.56
N LYS A 15 -1.29 -9.25 -3.28
CA LYS A 15 0.10 -9.26 -3.77
C LYS A 15 0.34 -8.04 -4.67
N ILE A 16 1.45 -7.34 -4.47
CA ILE A 16 1.83 -6.20 -5.30
C ILE A 16 3.18 -6.43 -5.95
N PHE A 17 3.38 -5.80 -7.10
CA PHE A 17 4.69 -5.72 -7.71
C PHE A 17 5.57 -4.71 -6.97
N LEU A 18 6.88 -4.88 -7.12
CA LEU A 18 7.89 -3.93 -6.70
C LEU A 18 7.70 -2.57 -7.39
N ARG A 19 8.33 -1.54 -6.81
CA ARG A 19 8.24 -0.12 -7.24
C ARG A 19 8.38 0.06 -8.75
N GLU A 20 9.28 -0.68 -9.39
CA GLU A 20 9.57 -0.58 -10.84
C GLU A 20 8.35 -0.87 -11.73
N LYS A 21 7.42 -1.74 -11.29
CA LYS A 21 6.24 -2.16 -12.05
C LYS A 21 4.92 -1.69 -11.44
N ASN A 22 4.96 -0.93 -10.34
CA ASN A 22 3.77 -0.53 -9.60
C ASN A 22 3.80 0.96 -9.27
N LEU A 23 3.08 1.75 -10.05
CA LEU A 23 2.91 3.21 -9.85
C LEU A 23 2.31 3.58 -8.50
N PHE A 24 1.58 2.66 -7.87
CA PHE A 24 0.94 2.89 -6.58
C PHE A 24 1.72 2.29 -5.41
N PHE A 25 2.93 1.78 -5.62
CA PHE A 25 3.74 1.19 -4.55
C PHE A 25 3.88 2.16 -3.36
N PRO A 26 3.60 1.71 -2.10
CA PRO A 26 3.46 0.33 -1.63
C PRO A 26 2.03 -0.27 -1.64
N PHE A 27 1.10 0.31 -2.40
CA PHE A 27 -0.29 -0.13 -2.50
C PHE A 27 -0.58 -0.86 -3.82
N CYS A 28 -1.67 -1.63 -3.88
CA CYS A 28 -2.04 -2.35 -5.11
C CYS A 28 -2.76 -1.47 -6.16
N SER A 29 -3.30 -0.31 -5.76
CA SER A 29 -4.08 0.57 -6.62
C SER A 29 -4.27 1.96 -6.00
N LYS A 30 -4.70 2.93 -6.82
CA LYS A 30 -5.11 4.28 -6.40
C LYS A 30 -6.13 4.25 -5.26
N LYS A 31 -7.10 3.32 -5.30
CA LYS A 31 -8.11 3.16 -4.25
C LYS A 31 -7.48 2.91 -2.88
N CYS A 32 -6.53 1.97 -2.78
CA CYS A 32 -5.86 1.67 -1.51
C CYS A 32 -5.01 2.85 -1.02
N LYS A 33 -4.35 3.59 -1.93
CA LYS A 33 -3.62 4.82 -1.58
C LYS A 33 -4.54 5.87 -0.95
N ILE A 34 -5.75 6.05 -1.48
CA ILE A 34 -6.73 7.01 -0.93
C ILE A 34 -7.28 6.52 0.42
N ILE A 35 -7.54 5.23 0.58
CA ILE A 35 -7.98 4.66 1.86
C ILE A 35 -6.90 4.89 2.94
N ASP A 36 -5.63 4.63 2.61
CA ASP A 36 -4.51 4.90 3.51
C ASP A 36 -4.50 6.38 3.94
N LEU A 37 -4.56 7.30 2.97
CA LEU A 37 -4.65 8.74 3.23
C LEU A 37 -5.84 9.12 4.12
N TYR A 38 -7.02 8.56 3.87
CA TYR A 38 -8.19 8.82 4.71
C TYR A 38 -7.99 8.35 6.15
N GLN A 39 -7.35 7.21 6.36
CA GLN A 39 -7.06 6.70 7.70
C GLN A 39 -6.08 7.61 8.46
N TRP A 40 -5.09 8.18 7.76
CA TRP A 40 -4.21 9.23 8.29
C TRP A 40 -4.96 10.47 8.72
N ILE A 41 -5.76 11.04 7.80
CA ILE A 41 -6.52 12.27 8.08
C ILE A 41 -7.54 12.04 9.20
N SER A 42 -8.14 10.86 9.26
CA SER A 42 -9.12 10.48 10.31
C SER A 42 -8.48 10.19 11.67
N GLY A 43 -7.16 10.37 11.82
CA GLY A 43 -6.46 10.12 13.08
C GLY A 43 -6.45 8.66 13.52
N LYS A 44 -6.61 7.70 12.59
CA LYS A 44 -6.51 6.27 12.93
C LYS A 44 -5.08 5.83 13.23
N TYR A 45 -4.10 6.54 12.68
CA TYR A 45 -2.69 6.40 13.04
C TYR A 45 -2.37 7.45 14.10
N LYS A 46 -2.18 7.02 15.35
CA LYS A 46 -1.70 7.88 16.44
C LYS A 46 -0.22 7.60 16.67
N LEU A 47 0.56 8.67 16.81
CA LEU A 47 2.00 8.59 17.08
C LEU A 47 2.34 8.70 18.57
N PHE A 48 1.35 9.02 19.40
CA PHE A 48 1.47 9.25 20.85
C PHE A 48 0.32 8.57 21.59
#